data_AF-N1WXJ8-F1
#
_entry.id   AF-N1WXJ8-F1
#
_cell.length_a   1.000
_cell.length_b   1.000
_cell.length_c   1.000
_cell.angle_alpha   90.00
_cell.angle_beta   90.00
_cell.angle_gamma   90.00
#
_symmetry.space_group_name_H-M   'P 1'
#
loop_
_entity.id
_entity.type
_entity.pdbx_description
1 polymer ?
#
loop_
_entity_poly.entity_id
_entity_poly.type
_entity_poly.pdbx_seq_one_letter_code
_entity_poly.pdbx_strand_id
1 'polypeptide(L)'
;MDAIKLLTFSLIFIPIISFGQKSIYPKDTIYVLYEEIKDADWNAKFERKYNQKLGIYFNVETKKGDMTLFAPYSRKADTLCIKHLKDYRFSDLEEIEEKKNNWINKKFKGLKYKPYSGSKNGVFQTYLIEVISENKFVIYPVIWRNERI
;
A
#
# COMPACT_ATOMS: atom_id res chain seq x y z
N MET A 1 40.22 -19.06 24.90
CA MET A 1 40.15 -17.59 25.07
C MET A 1 39.58 -16.90 23.84
N ASP A 2 39.85 -17.43 22.64
CA ASP A 2 39.40 -16.84 21.37
C ASP A 2 37.90 -16.99 21.11
N ALA A 3 37.29 -18.11 21.52
CA ALA A 3 35.85 -18.29 21.43
C ALA A 3 35.04 -17.29 22.27
N ILE A 4 35.56 -16.93 23.46
CA ILE A 4 34.93 -15.93 24.34
C ILE A 4 35.04 -14.54 23.71
N LYS A 5 36.19 -14.20 23.12
CA LYS A 5 36.41 -12.94 22.37
C LYS A 5 35.51 -12.84 21.13
N LEU A 6 35.31 -13.94 20.40
CA LEU A 6 34.42 -14.00 19.24
C LEU A 6 32.95 -13.80 19.65
N LEU A 7 32.50 -14.46 20.73
CA LEU A 7 31.15 -14.33 21.27
C LEU A 7 30.86 -12.90 21.75
N THR A 8 31.83 -12.25 22.40
CA THR A 8 31.70 -10.84 22.82
C THR A 8 31.63 -9.90 21.63
N PHE A 9 32.39 -10.16 20.56
CA PHE A 9 32.33 -9.36 19.34
C PHE A 9 30.95 -9.50 18.66
N SER A 10 30.39 -10.72 18.59
CA SER A 10 29.05 -10.95 18.03
C SER A 10 27.96 -10.22 18.81
N LEU A 11 28.02 -10.19 20.14
CA LEU A 11 27.04 -9.50 21.01
C LEU A 11 27.00 -7.97 20.80
N ILE A 12 28.11 -7.36 20.40
CA ILE A 12 28.19 -5.90 20.14
C ILE A 12 27.53 -5.54 18.81
N PHE A 13 27.56 -6.43 17.80
CA PHE A 13 26.97 -6.17 16.48
C PHE A 13 25.52 -6.65 16.34
N ILE A 14 25.04 -7.56 17.19
CA ILE A 14 23.64 -8.02 17.17
C ILE A 14 22.62 -6.86 17.22
N PRO A 15 22.76 -5.83 18.07
CA PRO A 15 21.81 -4.70 18.10
C PRO A 15 21.77 -3.93 16.78
N ILE A 16 22.91 -3.78 16.10
CA ILE A 16 23.02 -3.08 14.81
C ILE A 16 22.25 -3.83 13.72
N ILE A 17 22.16 -5.16 13.82
CA ILE A 17 21.48 -6.02 12.86
C ILE A 17 19.99 -6.22 13.23
N SER A 18 19.61 -6.04 14.51
CA SER A 18 18.27 -6.38 15.01
C SER A 18 17.35 -5.19 15.30
N PHE A 19 17.83 -3.95 15.25
CA PHE A 19 16.93 -2.79 15.21
C PHE A 19 16.46 -2.53 13.78
N GLY A 20 15.38 -3.24 13.40
CA GLY A 20 14.46 -2.76 12.39
C GLY A 20 14.00 -1.36 12.78
N GLN A 21 14.66 -0.34 12.25
CA GLN A 21 14.36 1.06 12.53
C GLN A 21 12.87 1.29 12.23
N LYS A 22 12.05 1.46 13.27
CA LYS A 22 10.70 2.00 13.09
C LYS A 22 10.88 3.34 12.39
N SER A 23 10.39 3.44 11.16
CA SER A 23 10.46 4.68 10.40
C SER A 23 9.85 5.80 11.24
N ILE A 24 10.63 6.85 11.51
CA ILE A 24 10.13 8.08 12.16
C ILE A 24 9.04 8.78 11.31
N TYR A 25 8.85 8.34 10.07
CA TYR A 25 7.74 8.70 9.21
C TYR A 25 6.86 7.45 9.00
N PRO A 26 5.85 7.21 9.86
CA PRO A 26 4.92 6.11 9.66
C PRO A 26 4.19 6.27 8.32
N LYS A 27 3.70 5.16 7.79
CA LYS A 27 2.87 5.17 6.59
C LYS A 27 1.48 5.69 6.94
N ASP A 28 0.96 6.60 6.13
CA ASP A 28 -0.41 7.04 6.26
C ASP A 28 -1.35 5.98 5.68
N THR A 29 -2.55 5.84 6.24
CA THR A 29 -3.55 4.90 5.73
C THR A 29 -4.47 5.59 4.74
N ILE A 30 -4.71 4.95 3.59
CA ILE A 30 -5.67 5.41 2.57
C ILE A 30 -6.59 4.28 2.16
N TYR A 31 -7.83 4.65 1.82
CA TYR A 31 -8.86 3.73 1.33
C TYR A 31 -9.26 4.15 -0.08
N VAL A 32 -9.29 3.19 -1.00
CA VAL A 32 -9.72 3.38 -2.38
C VAL A 32 -11.00 2.59 -2.58
N LEU A 33 -12.06 3.24 -3.07
CA LEU A 33 -13.28 2.54 -3.44
C LEU A 33 -13.09 1.92 -4.83
N TYR A 34 -13.45 0.65 -4.97
CA TYR A 34 -13.55 -0.05 -6.24
C TYR A 34 -15.01 -0.16 -6.63
N GLU A 35 -15.32 0.36 -7.82
CA GLU A 35 -16.63 0.24 -8.44
C GLU A 35 -16.45 -0.46 -9.79
N GLU A 36 -17.13 -1.60 -9.96
CA GLU A 36 -17.19 -2.25 -11.26
C GLU A 36 -18.13 -1.44 -12.16
N ILE A 37 -17.54 -0.63 -13.05
CA ILE A 37 -18.31 0.13 -14.02
C ILE A 37 -18.58 -0.78 -15.22
N LYS A 38 -19.86 -1.10 -15.46
CA LYS A 38 -20.30 -2.01 -16.54
C LYS A 38 -19.92 -1.56 -17.96
N ASP A 39 -19.47 -0.32 -18.13
CA ASP A 39 -19.13 0.30 -19.43
C ASP A 39 -17.83 1.12 -19.40
N ALA A 40 -16.94 0.91 -18.43
CA ALA A 40 -15.62 1.55 -18.46
C ALA A 40 -14.67 0.75 -19.36
N ASP A 41 -13.92 1.44 -20.22
CA ASP A 41 -12.94 0.81 -21.11
C ASP A 41 -11.92 -0.05 -20.33
N TRP A 42 -11.60 0.29 -19.06
CA TRP A 42 -10.62 -0.51 -18.31
C TRP A 42 -10.73 -0.60 -16.78
N ASN A 43 -11.91 -0.40 -16.15
CA ASN A 43 -12.09 -0.83 -14.74
C ASN A 43 -12.21 -2.35 -14.66
N ALA A 44 -11.13 -3.02 -14.26
CA ALA A 44 -11.03 -4.47 -14.35
C ALA A 44 -10.53 -5.10 -13.05
N LYS A 45 -11.20 -6.18 -12.64
CA LYS A 45 -10.77 -7.08 -11.58
C LYS A 45 -10.53 -8.47 -12.16
N PHE A 46 -9.32 -8.99 -12.01
CA PHE A 46 -9.00 -10.34 -12.49
C PHE A 46 -7.90 -10.99 -11.66
N GLU A 47 -7.93 -12.33 -11.64
CA GLU A 47 -6.84 -13.11 -11.06
C GLU A 47 -5.63 -13.08 -12.00
N ARG A 48 -4.45 -12.72 -11.48
CA ARG A 48 -3.24 -12.66 -12.30
C ARG A 48 -2.64 -14.06 -12.44
N LYS A 49 -2.83 -14.69 -13.61
CA LYS A 49 -2.29 -16.01 -13.98
C LYS A 49 -0.84 -15.92 -14.48
N TYR A 50 0.14 -16.13 -13.60
CA TYR A 50 1.38 -16.84 -13.93
C TYR A 50 1.75 -17.66 -12.69
N ASN A 51 1.86 -18.99 -12.86
CA ASN A 51 1.99 -20.01 -11.80
C ASN A 51 1.04 -19.83 -10.59
N GLN A 52 -0.25 -19.64 -10.90
CA GLN A 52 -1.43 -19.87 -10.04
C GLN A 52 -1.29 -19.53 -8.54
N LYS A 53 -1.78 -18.33 -8.13
CA LYS A 53 -2.18 -17.92 -6.75
C LYS A 53 -1.32 -16.84 -6.07
N LEU A 54 -1.01 -15.74 -6.74
CA LEU A 54 -0.40 -14.60 -6.03
C LEU A 54 -1.44 -13.65 -5.43
N GLY A 55 -2.61 -13.46 -6.07
CA GLY A 55 -3.61 -12.51 -5.60
C GLY A 55 -4.55 -12.00 -6.69
N ILE A 56 -5.35 -11.00 -6.31
CA ILE A 56 -6.31 -10.31 -7.17
C ILE A 56 -5.69 -9.02 -7.68
N TYR A 57 -5.78 -8.77 -8.98
CA TYR A 57 -5.38 -7.51 -9.60
C TYR A 57 -6.60 -6.63 -9.82
N PHE A 58 -6.47 -5.35 -9.49
CA PHE A 58 -7.47 -4.31 -9.69
C PHE A 58 -6.86 -3.21 -10.54
N ASN A 59 -7.55 -2.85 -11.62
CA ASN A 59 -7.34 -1.59 -12.31
C ASN A 59 -8.49 -0.65 -12.00
N VAL A 60 -8.18 0.50 -11.41
CA VAL A 60 -9.16 1.54 -11.08
C VAL A 60 -8.83 2.79 -11.87
N GLU A 61 -9.46 2.91 -13.03
CA GLU A 61 -9.39 4.07 -13.90
C GLU A 61 -10.19 5.24 -13.30
N THR A 62 -9.57 6.40 -13.29
CA THR A 62 -10.20 7.66 -12.86
C THR A 62 -9.94 8.74 -13.91
N LYS A 63 -10.70 9.84 -13.86
CA LYS A 63 -10.46 11.01 -14.74
C LYS A 63 -9.02 11.55 -14.68
N LYS A 64 -8.29 11.28 -13.59
CA LYS A 64 -6.93 11.76 -13.35
C LYS A 64 -5.87 10.70 -13.71
N GLY A 65 -6.28 9.49 -14.09
CA GLY A 65 -5.42 8.36 -14.43
C GLY A 65 -5.74 7.09 -13.65
N ASP A 66 -4.92 6.07 -13.88
CA ASP A 66 -5.19 4.71 -13.42
C ASP A 66 -4.49 4.39 -12.10
N MET A 67 -5.20 3.69 -11.21
CA MET A 67 -4.65 3.05 -10.04
C MET A 67 -4.55 1.54 -10.27
N THR A 68 -3.33 1.08 -10.53
CA THR A 68 -3.05 -0.36 -10.63
C THR A 68 -2.71 -0.92 -9.25
N LEU A 69 -3.59 -1.76 -8.70
CA LEU A 69 -3.52 -2.26 -7.34
C LEU A 69 -3.52 -3.79 -7.34
N PHE A 70 -2.80 -4.37 -6.38
CA PHE A 70 -2.70 -5.82 -6.24
C PHE A 70 -2.95 -6.26 -4.81
N ALA A 71 -3.95 -7.11 -4.61
CA ALA A 71 -4.28 -7.74 -3.33
C ALA A 71 -3.64 -9.13 -3.27
N PRO A 72 -2.48 -9.31 -2.62
CA PRO A 72 -1.86 -10.63 -2.53
C PRO A 72 -2.67 -11.55 -1.61
N TYR A 73 -2.85 -12.82 -1.99
CA TYR A 73 -3.56 -13.80 -1.13
C TYR A 73 -2.84 -14.10 0.19
N SER A 74 -1.55 -13.80 0.28
CA SER A 74 -0.79 -13.87 1.53
C SER A 74 -1.24 -12.84 2.58
N ARG A 75 -2.02 -11.82 2.18
CA ARG A 75 -2.63 -10.86 3.09
C ARG A 75 -4.13 -11.10 3.12
N LYS A 76 -4.67 -11.30 4.32
CA LYS A 76 -6.08 -11.59 4.51
C LYS A 76 -6.93 -10.36 4.19
N ALA A 77 -7.97 -10.56 3.38
CA ALA A 77 -9.04 -9.60 3.19
C ALA A 77 -10.16 -9.88 4.20
N ASP A 78 -10.83 -8.83 4.65
CA ASP A 78 -11.96 -8.95 5.58
C ASP A 78 -13.26 -8.58 4.89
N THR A 79 -14.34 -9.28 5.24
CA THR A 79 -15.68 -8.96 4.78
C THR A 79 -16.47 -8.33 5.92
N LEU A 80 -17.02 -7.15 5.68
CA LEU A 80 -17.69 -6.33 6.68
C LEU A 80 -19.13 -6.01 6.25
N CYS A 81 -19.96 -5.66 7.22
CA CYS A 81 -21.34 -5.25 6.97
C CYS A 81 -21.38 -3.83 6.41
N ILE A 82 -22.24 -3.60 5.40
CA ILE A 82 -22.37 -2.31 4.69
C ILE A 82 -22.60 -1.10 5.61
N LYS A 83 -23.21 -1.32 6.79
CA LYS A 83 -23.42 -0.27 7.80
C LYS A 83 -22.14 0.43 8.25
N HIS A 84 -20.99 -0.25 8.11
CA HIS A 84 -19.67 0.26 8.45
C HIS A 84 -18.97 0.96 7.29
N LEU A 85 -19.52 0.93 6.07
CA LEU A 85 -18.90 1.56 4.91
C LEU A 85 -18.73 3.08 5.12
N LYS A 86 -19.69 3.71 5.80
CA LYS A 86 -19.66 5.14 6.18
C LYS A 86 -18.52 5.50 7.14
N ASP A 87 -17.93 4.51 7.82
CA ASP A 87 -16.83 4.72 8.75
C ASP A 87 -15.50 4.95 8.00
N TYR A 88 -15.50 4.77 6.68
CA TYR A 88 -14.33 4.93 5.80
C TYR A 88 -14.41 6.21 4.98
N ARG A 89 -13.30 6.96 4.94
CA ARG A 89 -13.10 8.07 4.00
C ARG A 89 -12.28 7.57 2.82
N PHE A 90 -12.90 7.58 1.65
CA PHE A 90 -12.22 7.23 0.40
C PHE A 90 -11.37 8.39 -0.10
N SER A 91 -10.21 8.05 -0.65
CA SER A 91 -9.31 9.00 -1.30
C SER A 91 -9.29 8.76 -2.80
N ASP A 92 -9.39 9.85 -3.57
CA ASP A 92 -9.16 9.84 -5.00
C ASP A 92 -7.67 9.99 -5.33
N LEU A 93 -7.33 9.85 -6.61
CA LEU A 93 -5.93 9.91 -7.07
C LEU A 93 -5.28 11.28 -6.83
N GLU A 94 -6.05 12.37 -6.86
CA GLU A 94 -5.55 13.72 -6.65
C GLU A 94 -5.17 13.93 -5.17
N GLU A 95 -6.07 13.54 -4.25
CA GLU A 95 -5.81 13.57 -2.80
C GLU A 95 -4.62 12.66 -2.43
N ILE A 96 -4.50 11.49 -3.06
CA ILE A 96 -3.39 10.57 -2.84
C ILE A 96 -2.06 11.22 -3.25
N GLU A 97 -2.00 11.89 -4.40
CA GLU A 97 -0.77 12.55 -4.84
C GLU A 97 -0.42 13.80 -4.04
N GLU A 98 -1.42 14.56 -3.59
CA GLU A 98 -1.20 15.66 -2.66
C GLU A 98 -0.61 15.15 -1.34
N LYS A 99 -1.23 14.12 -0.73
CA LYS A 99 -0.74 13.48 0.50
C LYS A 99 0.68 12.95 0.32
N LYS A 100 0.98 12.33 -0.82
CA LYS A 100 2.32 11.82 -1.14
C LYS A 100 3.35 12.95 -1.16
N ASN A 101 3.04 14.03 -1.89
CA ASN A 101 3.93 15.18 -2.01
C ASN A 101 4.16 15.85 -0.65
N ASN A 102 3.10 15.99 0.17
CA ASN A 102 3.20 16.51 1.53
C ASN A 102 4.09 15.64 2.42
N TRP A 103 3.95 14.31 2.36
CA TRP A 103 4.81 13.39 3.10
C TRP A 103 6.27 13.50 2.66
N ILE A 104 6.55 13.54 1.35
CA ILE A 104 7.91 13.71 0.80
C ILE A 104 8.50 15.05 1.28
N ASN A 105 7.73 16.14 1.20
CA ASN A 105 8.16 17.46 1.64
C ASN A 105 8.48 17.52 3.13
N LYS A 106 7.69 16.84 3.96
CA LYS A 106 7.92 16.74 5.40
C LYS A 106 9.15 15.89 5.72
N LYS A 107 9.30 14.74 5.05
CA LYS A 107 10.39 13.80 5.27
C LYS A 107 11.76 14.34 4.86
N PHE A 108 11.82 15.04 3.73
CA PHE A 108 13.06 15.57 3.16
C PHE A 108 13.19 17.09 3.34
N LYS A 109 12.56 17.64 4.38
CA LYS A 109 12.62 19.07 4.70
C LYS A 109 14.08 19.50 4.93
N GLY A 110 14.51 20.56 4.27
CA GLY A 110 15.88 21.10 4.39
C GLY A 110 16.93 20.47 3.48
N LEU A 111 16.58 19.43 2.70
CA LEU A 111 17.47 18.85 1.71
C LEU A 111 17.36 19.59 0.38
N LYS A 112 18.51 19.89 -0.24
CA LYS A 112 18.60 20.56 -1.56
C LYS A 112 17.99 19.72 -2.68
N TYR A 113 18.14 18.39 -2.59
CA TYR A 113 17.59 17.43 -3.55
C TYR A 113 16.61 16.50 -2.82
N LYS A 114 15.40 16.41 -3.35
CA LYS A 114 14.37 15.48 -2.86
C LYS A 114 14.22 14.37 -3.89
N PRO A 115 14.11 13.09 -3.48
CA PRO A 115 13.84 12.01 -4.43
C PRO A 115 12.48 12.27 -5.11
N TYR A 116 12.49 12.23 -6.45
CA TYR A 116 11.32 12.54 -7.27
C TYR A 116 10.24 11.44 -7.19
N SER A 117 10.63 10.20 -6.90
CA SER A 117 9.75 9.04 -6.84
C SER A 117 9.66 8.47 -5.42
N GLY A 118 8.85 9.09 -4.57
CA GLY A 118 8.30 8.36 -3.43
C GLY A 118 7.33 7.30 -3.94
N SER A 119 7.70 6.02 -3.88
CA SER A 119 6.74 4.94 -4.10
C SER A 119 5.56 5.11 -3.13
N LYS A 120 4.33 5.07 -3.64
CA LYS A 120 3.10 5.07 -2.84
C LYS A 120 3.09 3.88 -1.88
N ASN A 121 3.68 2.75 -2.25
CA ASN A 121 3.90 1.64 -1.30
C ASN A 121 4.84 2.01 -0.14
N GLY A 122 5.76 2.95 -0.34
CA GLY A 122 6.64 3.47 0.71
C GLY A 122 5.97 4.51 1.61
N VAL A 123 4.99 5.25 1.08
CA VAL A 123 4.29 6.34 1.78
C VAL A 123 3.02 5.86 2.48
N PHE A 124 2.29 4.94 1.87
CA PHE A 124 0.95 4.56 2.29
C PHE A 124 0.82 3.09 2.68
N GLN A 125 -0.06 2.85 3.64
CA GLN A 125 -0.77 1.59 3.82
C GLN A 125 -2.10 1.73 3.06
N THR A 126 -2.25 1.00 1.97
CA THR A 126 -3.42 1.15 1.07
C THR A 126 -4.37 -0.02 1.24
N TYR A 127 -5.64 0.31 1.37
CA TYR A 127 -6.74 -0.65 1.35
C TYR A 127 -7.68 -0.33 0.20
N LEU A 128 -8.10 -1.36 -0.54
CA LEU A 128 -9.15 -1.26 -1.55
C LEU A 128 -10.43 -1.82 -0.97
N ILE A 129 -11.54 -1.10 -1.12
CA ILE A 129 -12.86 -1.50 -0.66
C ILE A 129 -13.73 -1.79 -1.87
N GLU A 130 -14.31 -2.99 -1.92
CA GLU A 130 -15.24 -3.42 -2.95
C GLU A 130 -16.59 -3.77 -2.31
N VAL A 131 -17.67 -3.14 -2.77
CA VAL A 131 -19.02 -3.55 -2.38
C VAL A 131 -19.40 -4.80 -3.17
N ILE A 132 -19.57 -5.92 -2.49
CA ILE A 132 -19.84 -7.23 -3.14
C ILE A 132 -21.32 -7.61 -3.12
N SER A 133 -22.12 -6.97 -2.27
CA SER A 133 -23.58 -7.10 -2.24
C SER A 133 -24.21 -5.94 -1.48
N GLU A 134 -25.55 -5.84 -1.50
CA GLU A 134 -26.30 -4.79 -0.79
C GLU A 134 -25.95 -4.68 0.71
N ASN A 135 -25.51 -5.78 1.32
CA ASN A 135 -25.28 -5.85 2.77
C ASN A 135 -23.81 -6.03 3.17
N LYS A 136 -22.90 -6.20 2.20
CA LYS A 136 -21.51 -6.57 2.48
C LYS A 136 -20.52 -5.87 1.54
N PHE A 137 -19.37 -5.53 2.10
CA PHE A 137 -18.20 -5.11 1.34
C PHE A 137 -16.96 -5.87 1.81
N VAL A 138 -15.95 -5.93 0.96
CA VAL A 138 -14.65 -6.53 1.24
C VAL A 138 -13.60 -5.43 1.31
N ILE A 139 -12.72 -5.51 2.29
CA ILE A 139 -11.53 -4.67 2.39
C ILE A 139 -10.28 -5.50 2.11
N TYR A 140 -9.55 -5.12 1.07
CA TYR A 140 -8.33 -5.77 0.62
C TYR A 140 -7.12 -4.92 1.01
N PRO A 141 -6.14 -5.45 1.77
CA PRO A 141 -4.83 -4.83 1.84
C PRO A 141 -4.11 -4.97 0.50
N VAL A 142 -3.86 -3.85 -0.18
CA VAL A 142 -3.28 -3.84 -1.54
C VAL A 142 -1.88 -3.23 -1.58
N ILE A 143 -1.18 -3.46 -2.68
CA ILE A 143 0.04 -2.77 -3.06
C ILE A 143 -0.15 -2.09 -4.42
N TRP A 144 0.46 -0.92 -4.59
CA TRP A 144 0.53 -0.21 -5.86
C TRP A 144 1.45 -0.97 -6.82
N ARG A 145 1.04 -1.08 -8.08
CA ARG A 145 1.81 -1.67 -9.17
C ARG A 145 2.18 -0.59 -10.19
N ASN A 146 3.11 -0.94 -11.07
CA ASN A 146 3.57 -0.09 -12.18
C ASN A 146 3.91 1.35 -11.78
N GLU A 147 4.39 1.53 -10.54
CA GLU A 147 4.90 2.81 -10.09
C GLU A 147 6.14 3.11 -10.94
N ARG A 148 6.12 4.18 -11.74
CA ARG A 148 7.30 4.62 -12.48
C ARG A 148 8.40 4.91 -11.45
N ILE A 149 9.41 4.04 -11.40
CA ILE A 149 10.64 4.22 -10.59
C ILE A 149 11.57 5.14 -11.35
#